data_AF-A0AAN1Q1B0-F1
#
_entry.id   AF-A0AAN1Q1B0-F1
#
_cell.length_a   1.000
_cell.length_b   1.000
_cell.length_c   1.000
_cell.angle_alpha   90.00
_cell.angle_beta   90.00
_cell.angle_gamma   90.00
#
_symmetry.space_group_name_H-M   'P 1'
#
loop_
_entity.id
_entity.type
_entity.pdbx_description
1 polymer ?
#
loop_
_entity_poly.entity_id
_entity_poly.type
_entity_poly.pdbx_seq_one_letter_code
_entity_poly.pdbx_strand_id
1 'polypeptide(L)'
;MDMTKLYYRQVYSAYCFLADLPEATPAFMAGRKTLWELNAHPSARDAKLITLNLYEQVAAFELDPNRHDQAAIATINLQRDNAVSGLQPLVRLFGSYPATTKIETLDNWDWR
;
A
#
# COMPACT_ATOMS: atom_id res chain seq x y z
N MET A 1 -4.80 2.41 -19.58
CA MET A 1 -4.24 1.65 -18.44
C MET A 1 -5.29 1.67 -17.34
N ASP A 2 -5.64 0.52 -16.76
CA ASP A 2 -6.63 0.45 -15.67
C ASP A 2 -6.10 1.22 -14.46
N MET A 3 -6.86 2.22 -13.99
CA MET A 3 -6.48 3.11 -12.89
C MET A 3 -6.19 2.32 -11.60
N THR A 4 -6.85 1.19 -11.40
CA THR A 4 -6.61 0.30 -10.26
C THR A 4 -5.17 -0.22 -10.23
N LYS A 5 -4.64 -0.58 -11.40
CA LYS A 5 -3.26 -1.08 -11.53
C LYS A 5 -2.25 0.04 -11.30
N LEU A 6 -2.53 1.24 -11.78
CA LEU A 6 -1.68 2.41 -11.51
C LEU A 6 -1.59 2.69 -10.01
N TYR A 7 -2.73 2.73 -9.32
CA TYR A 7 -2.75 2.97 -7.86
C TYR A 7 -2.05 1.83 -7.12
N TYR A 8 -2.30 0.57 -7.48
CA TYR A 8 -1.63 -0.57 -6.88
C TYR A 8 -0.09 -0.47 -7.00
N ARG A 9 0.43 -0.13 -8.19
CA ARG A 9 1.88 0.05 -8.40
C ARG A 9 2.48 1.13 -7.53
N GLN A 10 1.82 2.28 -7.48
CA GLN A 10 2.24 3.40 -6.67
C GLN A 10 2.30 3.00 -5.19
N VAL A 11 1.26 2.34 -4.67
CA VAL A 11 1.22 1.83 -3.30
C VAL A 11 2.32 0.83 -3.07
N TYR A 12 2.50 -0.14 -3.97
CA TYR A 12 3.51 -1.19 -3.82
C TYR A 12 4.91 -0.60 -3.70
N SER A 13 5.30 0.26 -4.63
CA SER A 13 6.61 0.91 -4.60
C SER A 13 6.81 1.73 -3.32
N ALA A 14 5.84 2.56 -2.96
CA ALA A 14 5.94 3.44 -1.81
C ALA A 14 5.95 2.67 -0.48
N TYR A 15 5.08 1.68 -0.34
CA TYR A 15 4.99 0.86 0.87
C TYR A 15 6.24 0.01 1.06
N CYS A 16 6.77 -0.60 -0.02
CA CYS A 16 8.02 -1.34 0.03
C CYS A 16 9.17 -0.44 0.53
N PHE A 17 9.32 0.77 -0.03
CA PHE A 17 10.32 1.73 0.45
C PHE A 17 10.17 2.01 1.95
N LEU A 18 8.95 2.33 2.42
CA LEU A 18 8.71 2.65 3.83
C LEU A 18 9.00 1.47 4.76
N ALA A 19 8.70 0.25 4.30
CA ALA A 19 8.94 -0.96 5.08
C ALA A 19 10.44 -1.36 5.15
N ASP A 20 11.32 -0.78 4.33
CA ASP A 20 12.77 -1.00 4.42
C ASP A 20 13.45 0.00 5.38
N LEU A 21 12.70 0.99 5.89
CA LEU A 21 13.20 1.96 6.84
C LEU A 21 13.40 1.33 8.23
N PRO A 22 14.40 1.77 9.01
CA PRO A 22 14.66 1.23 10.34
C PRO A 22 13.54 1.49 11.36
N GLU A 23 12.63 2.43 11.08
CA GLU A 23 11.43 2.71 11.87
C GLU A 23 10.29 1.71 11.62
N ALA A 24 10.36 0.93 10.54
CA ALA A 24 9.30 -0.01 10.20
C ALA A 24 9.16 -1.10 11.26
N THR A 25 8.02 -1.13 11.93
CA THR A 25 7.70 -2.20 12.88
C THR A 25 7.58 -3.54 12.16
N PRO A 26 7.74 -4.68 12.86
CA PRO A 26 7.52 -6.00 12.26
C PRO A 26 6.13 -6.17 11.63
N ALA A 27 5.11 -5.54 12.21
CA ALA A 27 3.75 -5.53 11.67
C ALA A 27 3.67 -4.75 10.34
N PHE A 28 4.33 -3.59 10.26
CA PHE A 28 4.40 -2.81 9.04
C PHE A 28 5.17 -3.55 7.93
N MET A 29 6.31 -4.17 8.25
CA MET A 29 7.05 -4.99 7.29
C MET A 29 6.21 -6.15 6.76
N ALA A 30 5.44 -6.82 7.62
CA ALA A 30 4.52 -7.89 7.23
C ALA A 30 3.41 -7.41 6.27
N GLY A 31 3.06 -6.12 6.31
CA GLY A 31 2.08 -5.52 5.40
C GLY A 31 2.45 -5.62 3.92
N ARG A 32 3.72 -5.83 3.55
CA ARG A 32 4.12 -6.16 2.16
C ARG A 32 3.41 -7.41 1.64
N LYS A 33 3.33 -8.45 2.48
CA LYS A 33 2.65 -9.69 2.12
C LYS A 33 1.15 -9.45 2.00
N THR A 34 0.57 -8.69 2.93
CA THR A 34 -0.85 -8.31 2.89
C THR A 34 -1.19 -7.52 1.61
N LEU A 35 -0.32 -6.60 1.18
CA LEU A 35 -0.51 -5.87 -0.07
C LEU A 35 -0.47 -6.80 -1.29
N TRP A 36 0.45 -7.77 -1.29
CA TRP A 36 0.55 -8.76 -2.37
C TRP A 36 -0.70 -9.66 -2.48
N GLU A 37 -1.42 -9.90 -1.38
CA GLU A 37 -2.67 -10.68 -1.39
C GLU A 37 -3.76 -10.05 -2.28
N LEU A 38 -3.64 -8.78 -2.66
CA LEU A 38 -4.51 -8.17 -3.68
C LEU A 38 -4.38 -8.83 -5.06
N ASN A 39 -3.28 -9.52 -5.35
CA ASN A 39 -3.11 -10.32 -6.58
C ASN A 39 -3.64 -11.76 -6.46
N ALA A 40 -4.07 -12.19 -5.27
CA ALA A 40 -4.62 -13.53 -5.05
C ALA A 40 -6.12 -13.64 -5.40
N HIS A 41 -6.61 -12.73 -6.25
CA HIS A 41 -8.02 -12.60 -6.63
C HIS A 41 -8.99 -12.56 -5.43
N PRO A 42 -8.79 -11.64 -4.47
CA PRO A 42 -9.69 -11.49 -3.34
C PRO A 42 -11.09 -11.05 -3.80
N SER A 43 -12.08 -11.23 -2.92
CA SER A 43 -13.35 -10.54 -3.11
C SER A 43 -13.16 -9.03 -2.94
N ALA A 44 -14.02 -8.21 -3.54
CA ALA A 44 -13.96 -6.75 -3.39
C ALA A 44 -14.06 -6.32 -1.92
N ARG A 45 -14.83 -7.06 -1.10
CA ARG A 45 -14.87 -6.88 0.35
C ARG A 45 -13.48 -7.07 0.98
N ASP A 46 -12.82 -8.19 0.70
CA ASP A 46 -11.52 -8.51 1.30
C ASP A 46 -10.44 -7.56 0.80
N ALA A 47 -10.44 -7.23 -0.49
CA ALA A 47 -9.55 -6.25 -1.09
C ALA A 47 -9.66 -4.87 -0.42
N LYS A 48 -10.89 -4.43 -0.15
CA LYS A 48 -11.14 -3.19 0.60
C LYS A 48 -10.58 -3.25 2.02
N LEU A 49 -10.78 -4.37 2.74
CA LEU A 49 -10.28 -4.55 4.10
C LEU A 49 -8.76 -4.56 4.15
N ILE A 50 -8.11 -5.28 3.24
CA ILE A 50 -6.65 -5.30 3.06
C ILE A 50 -6.15 -3.86 2.86
N THR A 51 -6.74 -3.14 1.91
CA THR A 51 -6.31 -1.79 1.56
C THR A 51 -6.52 -0.80 2.71
N LEU A 52 -7.63 -0.93 3.46
CA LEU A 52 -7.91 -0.09 4.63
C LEU A 52 -6.90 -0.33 5.76
N ASN A 53 -6.58 -1.60 6.06
CA ASN A 53 -5.57 -1.95 7.06
C ASN A 53 -4.20 -1.35 6.69
N LEU A 54 -3.79 -1.45 5.42
CA LEU A 54 -2.54 -0.86 4.94
C LEU A 54 -2.55 0.67 5.03
N TYR A 55 -3.70 1.29 4.74
CA TYR A 55 -3.87 2.74 4.90
C TYR A 55 -3.66 3.19 6.35
N GLU A 56 -4.27 2.48 7.30
CA GLU A 56 -4.13 2.78 8.72
C GLU A 56 -2.68 2.61 9.20
N GLN A 57 -1.98 1.59 8.70
CA GLN A 57 -0.56 1.38 9.01
C GLN A 57 0.32 2.53 8.48
N VAL A 58 0.12 2.97 7.23
CA VAL A 58 0.87 4.12 6.66
C VAL A 58 0.56 5.41 7.41
N ALA A 59 -0.70 5.63 7.78
CA ALA A 59 -1.10 6.80 8.56
C ALA A 59 -0.44 6.82 9.94
N ALA A 60 -0.31 5.65 10.58
CA ALA A 60 0.33 5.47 11.88
C ALA A 60 1.87 5.36 11.82
N PHE A 61 2.49 5.42 10.62
CA PHE A 61 3.94 5.35 10.49
C PHE A 61 4.60 6.60 11.07
N GLU A 62 5.37 6.42 12.14
CA GLU A 62 6.11 7.49 12.81
C GLU A 62 7.56 7.51 12.34
N LEU A 63 8.04 8.71 11.99
CA LEU A 63 9.41 8.95 11.56
C LEU A 63 10.21 9.51 12.73
N ASP A 64 11.40 8.96 13.00
CA ASP A 64 12.37 9.53 13.94
C ASP A 64 13.23 10.58 13.21
N PRO A 65 13.02 11.90 13.44
CA PRO A 65 13.73 12.95 12.72
C PRO A 65 15.23 13.02 13.05
N ASN A 66 15.70 12.32 14.09
CA ASN A 66 17.12 12.31 14.46
C ASN A 66 17.94 11.28 13.67
N ARG A 67 17.27 10.36 12.93
CA ARG A 67 17.92 9.30 12.16
C ARG A 67 18.13 9.64 10.69
N HIS A 68 17.53 10.72 10.22
CA HIS A 68 17.46 11.09 8.82
C HIS A 68 17.85 12.55 8.64
N ASP A 69 18.56 12.87 7.56
CA ASP A 69 18.75 14.25 7.16
C ASP A 69 17.46 14.84 6.54
N GLN A 70 17.44 16.15 6.32
CA GLN A 70 16.25 16.84 5.79
C GLN A 70 15.81 16.34 4.41
N ALA A 71 16.74 15.90 3.56
CA ALA A 71 16.43 15.41 2.22
C ALA A 71 15.79 14.01 2.28
N ALA A 72 16.32 13.15 3.15
CA ALA A 72 15.74 11.85 3.47
C ALA A 72 14.34 12.00 4.07
N ILE A 73 14.15 12.89 5.06
CA ILE A 73 12.83 13.18 5.65
C ILE A 73 11.83 13.62 4.58
N ALA A 74 12.20 14.53 3.67
CA ALA A 74 11.34 14.96 2.58
C ALA A 74 10.94 13.80 1.65
N THR A 75 11.89 12.92 1.34
CA THR A 75 11.65 11.73 0.51
C THR A 75 10.72 10.74 1.22
N ILE A 76 10.93 10.48 2.51
CA ILE A 76 10.09 9.58 3.30
C ILE A 76 8.65 10.11 3.36
N ASN A 77 8.46 11.40 3.62
CA ASN A 77 7.13 12.02 3.62
C ASN A 77 6.47 11.93 2.24
N LEU A 78 7.21 12.17 1.14
CA LEU A 78 6.69 11.96 -0.21
C LEU A 78 6.23 10.51 -0.44
N GLN A 79 6.99 9.51 0.05
CA GLN A 79 6.56 8.11 -0.08
C GLN A 79 5.34 7.78 0.79
N ARG A 80 5.22 8.37 1.99
CA ARG A 80 3.98 8.27 2.79
C ARG A 80 2.79 8.85 2.04
N ASP A 81 2.94 10.04 1.46
CA ASP A 81 1.90 10.69 0.67
C ASP A 81 1.54 9.88 -0.58
N ASN A 82 2.53 9.29 -1.26
CA ASN A 82 2.31 8.41 -2.40
C ASN A 82 1.53 7.15 -2.00
N ALA A 83 1.89 6.52 -0.88
CA ALA A 83 1.19 5.35 -0.39
C ALA A 83 -0.27 5.69 -0.02
N VAL A 84 -0.50 6.78 0.73
CA VAL A 84 -1.84 7.26 1.08
C VAL A 84 -2.67 7.60 -0.16
N SER A 85 -2.08 8.33 -1.11
CA SER A 85 -2.74 8.76 -2.35
C SER A 85 -3.08 7.61 -3.30
N GLY A 86 -2.41 6.46 -3.18
CA GLY A 86 -2.76 5.25 -3.91
C GLY A 86 -3.75 4.36 -3.14
N LEU A 87 -3.60 4.23 -1.82
CA LEU A 87 -4.46 3.39 -0.97
C LEU A 87 -5.89 3.95 -0.89
N GLN A 88 -6.05 5.27 -0.78
CA GLN A 88 -7.38 5.87 -0.63
C GLN A 88 -8.28 5.65 -1.87
N PRO A 89 -7.81 5.86 -3.12
CA PRO A 89 -8.57 5.48 -4.31
C PRO A 89 -8.88 3.99 -4.39
N LEU A 90 -7.95 3.11 -4.02
CA LEU A 90 -8.17 1.66 -4.01
C LEU A 90 -9.29 1.25 -3.03
N VAL A 91 -9.32 1.81 -1.82
CA VAL A 91 -10.42 1.57 -0.86
C VAL A 91 -11.76 1.97 -1.46
N ARG A 92 -11.82 3.14 -2.12
CA ARG A 92 -13.05 3.64 -2.76
C ARG A 92 -13.48 2.74 -3.93
N LEU A 93 -12.53 2.34 -4.76
CA LEU A 93 -12.77 1.52 -5.94
C LEU A 93 -13.23 0.11 -5.57
N PHE A 94 -12.55 -0.57 -4.64
CA PHE A 94 -13.02 -1.86 -4.15
C PHE A 94 -14.36 -1.76 -3.42
N GLY A 95 -14.62 -0.63 -2.75
CA GLY A 95 -15.91 -0.35 -2.13
C GLY A 95 -17.06 -0.05 -3.09
N SER A 96 -16.79 0.24 -4.37
CA SER A 96 -17.84 0.52 -5.37
C SER A 96 -18.37 -0.75 -6.05
N TYR A 97 -17.61 -1.84 -6.02
CA TYR A 97 -18.05 -3.13 -6.54
C TYR A 97 -18.96 -3.86 -5.54
N PRO A 98 -19.86 -4.75 -6.03
CA PRO A 98 -20.51 -5.74 -5.17
C PRO A 98 -19.48 -6.51 -4.34
N ALA A 99 -19.79 -6.77 -3.07
CA ALA A 99 -18.86 -7.37 -2.12
C ALA A 99 -18.26 -8.71 -2.58
N THR A 100 -19.00 -9.48 -3.39
CA THR A 100 -18.61 -10.79 -3.92
C THR A 100 -17.84 -10.73 -5.24
N THR A 101 -17.74 -9.56 -5.88
CA THR A 101 -16.97 -9.39 -7.12
C THR A 101 -15.52 -9.77 -6.88
N LYS A 102 -14.96 -10.61 -7.74
CA LYS A 102 -13.55 -10.98 -7.70
C LYS A 102 -12.71 -9.87 -8.34
N ILE A 103 -11.70 -9.42 -7.63
CA ILE A 103 -10.73 -8.47 -8.15
C ILE A 103 -9.74 -9.26 -9.01
N GLU A 104 -9.66 -8.92 -10.30
CA GLU A 104 -8.70 -9.55 -11.20
C GLU A 104 -7.27 -9.06 -10.89
N THR A 105 -6.28 -9.77 -11.42
CA THR A 105 -4.86 -9.49 -11.16
C THR A 105 -4.52 -8.01 -11.38
N LEU A 106 -4.00 -7.37 -10.33
CA LEU A 106 -3.63 -5.96 -10.32
C LEU A 106 -2.24 -5.73 -10.93
N ASP A 107 -1.35 -6.72 -10.87
CA ASP A 107 -0.11 -6.76 -11.66
C ASP A 107 0.47 -8.17 -11.87
N ASN A 108 1.00 -8.40 -13.08
CA ASN A 108 1.69 -9.65 -13.49
C ASN A 108 3.20 -9.61 -13.20
N TRP A 109 3.67 -8.86 -12.19
CA TRP A 109 5.11 -8.79 -11.91
C TRP A 109 5.54 -10.04 -11.14
N ASP A 110 6.08 -11.00 -11.88
CA ASP A 110 6.83 -12.14 -11.36
C ASP A 110 8.05 -11.56 -10.63
N TRP A 111 8.08 -11.65 -9.29
CA TRP A 111 9.21 -11.21 -8.47
C TRP A 111 10.20 -12.35 -8.19
N ARG A 112 10.09 -13.46 -8.94
CA ARG A 112 11.09 -14.54 -8.93
C ARG A 112 12.47 -14.07 -9.39
#